data_AF-A0AAN6PAA9-F1
#
_entry.id   AF-A0AAN6PAA9-F1
#
_cell.length_a   1.000
_cell.length_b   1.000
_cell.length_c   1.000
_cell.angle_alpha   90.00
_cell.angle_beta   90.00
_cell.angle_gamma   90.00
#
_symmetry.space_group_name_H-M   'P 1'
#
loop_
_entity.id
_entity.type
_entity.pdbx_description
1 polymer ?
#
loop_
_entity_poly.entity_id
_entity_poly.type
_entity_poly.pdbx_seq_one_letter_code
_entity_poly.pdbx_strand_id
1 'polypeptide(L)'
;MPKHTLYIAKRSPTTGPTFFEADSHLPDAPGIIFQLRGMPGGFYYPGPENLGATQDGGPGELRDKLEAGEVGVDESAGTQAAVDKIDGILKGVDVVKDESAAWNCQNWALEGFELLKKAGVVYGHLGGEGVRGWLKER
;
A
#
# COMPACT_ATOMS: atom_id res chain seq x y z
N MET A 1 -10.92 -12.20 -17.05
CA MET A 1 -11.26 -11.71 -15.71
C MET A 1 -10.36 -10.52 -15.41
N PRO A 2 -10.91 -9.34 -15.09
CA PRO A 2 -10.07 -8.21 -14.67
C PRO A 2 -9.39 -8.60 -13.36
N LYS A 3 -8.06 -8.64 -13.39
CA LYS A 3 -7.24 -8.82 -12.18
C LYS A 3 -6.78 -7.45 -11.74
N HIS A 4 -6.73 -7.22 -10.44
CA HIS A 4 -6.00 -6.07 -9.91
C HIS A 4 -4.65 -6.54 -9.43
N THR A 5 -3.59 -5.83 -9.81
CA THR A 5 -2.27 -6.11 -9.29
C THR A 5 -2.03 -5.22 -8.10
N LEU A 6 -1.63 -5.84 -6.99
CA LEU A 6 -1.20 -5.16 -5.78
C LEU A 6 0.29 -4.89 -5.89
N TYR A 7 0.67 -3.63 -5.77
CA TYR A 7 2.05 -3.17 -5.75
C TYR A 7 2.38 -2.59 -4.38
N ILE A 8 3.61 -2.79 -3.93
CA ILE A 8 4.24 -1.90 -2.96
C ILE A 8 4.97 -0.83 -3.76
N ALA A 9 4.64 0.44 -3.55
CA ALA A 9 5.19 1.56 -4.30
C ALA A 9 6.09 2.43 -3.42
N LYS A 10 7.26 2.82 -3.95
CA LYS A 10 8.11 3.87 -3.38
C LYS A 10 7.87 5.16 -4.12
N ARG A 11 7.72 6.26 -3.38
CA ARG A 11 7.54 7.59 -3.96
C ARG A 11 8.48 8.62 -3.33
N SER A 12 8.72 9.72 -4.02
CA SER A 12 9.78 10.72 -3.75
C SER A 12 9.71 11.38 -2.35
N PRO A 13 10.85 11.83 -1.76
CA PRO A 13 11.04 12.06 -0.34
C PRO A 13 10.59 13.44 0.18
N THR A 14 10.04 14.32 -0.67
CA THR A 14 9.33 15.49 -0.12
C THR A 14 8.13 15.07 0.74
N THR A 15 7.68 13.81 0.61
CA THR A 15 6.70 13.18 1.51
C THR A 15 7.03 11.75 1.94
N GLY A 16 8.02 11.06 1.38
CA GLY A 16 8.69 9.93 2.04
C GLY A 16 7.94 8.63 2.38
N PRO A 17 6.83 8.16 1.76
CA PRO A 17 6.25 6.90 2.20
C PRO A 17 6.36 5.78 1.16
N THR A 18 6.35 4.57 1.69
CA THR A 18 6.00 3.37 0.97
C THR A 18 4.49 3.20 1.04
N PHE A 19 3.86 2.83 -0.07
CA PHE A 19 2.41 2.67 -0.17
C PHE A 19 2.04 1.31 -0.74
N PHE A 20 0.78 0.93 -0.55
CA PHE A 20 0.17 -0.12 -1.35
C PHE A 20 -0.67 0.50 -2.46
N GLU A 21 -0.50 0.03 -3.69
CA GLU A 21 -1.30 0.46 -4.85
C GLU A 21 -1.98 -0.76 -5.46
N ALA A 22 -3.30 -0.76 -5.52
CA ALA A 22 -4.07 -1.73 -6.30
C ALA A 22 -4.41 -1.09 -7.65
N ASP A 23 -3.72 -1.52 -8.71
CA ASP A 23 -3.96 -0.99 -10.05
C ASP A 23 -5.04 -1.82 -10.77
N SER A 24 -5.85 -1.15 -11.57
CA SER A 24 -6.77 -1.81 -12.48
C SER A 24 -6.11 -1.89 -13.85
N HIS A 25 -6.12 -3.06 -14.49
CA HIS A 25 -5.65 -3.18 -15.88
C HIS A 25 -6.57 -2.45 -16.89
N LEU A 26 -7.52 -1.64 -16.42
CA LEU A 26 -8.44 -0.87 -17.24
C LEU A 26 -7.86 0.55 -17.42
N PRO A 27 -7.69 1.03 -18.66
CA PRO A 27 -7.02 2.29 -18.97
C PRO A 27 -7.66 3.53 -18.34
N ASP A 28 -8.93 3.48 -17.94
CA ASP A 28 -9.69 4.63 -17.44
C ASP A 28 -10.15 4.50 -15.97
N ALA A 29 -9.81 3.41 -15.27
CA ALA A 29 -10.17 3.24 -13.87
C ALA A 29 -9.00 3.66 -12.96
N PRO A 30 -9.17 4.70 -12.13
CA PRO A 30 -8.12 5.13 -11.23
C PRO A 30 -7.79 3.99 -10.25
N GLY A 31 -6.52 3.63 -10.15
CA GLY A 31 -6.05 2.69 -9.12
C GLY A 31 -6.39 3.17 -7.71
N ILE A 32 -6.36 2.26 -6.75
CA ILE A 32 -6.54 2.59 -5.32
C ILE A 32 -5.19 2.62 -4.65
N ILE A 33 -4.94 3.65 -3.83
CA ILE A 33 -3.75 3.75 -3.01
C ILE A 33 -4.11 3.68 -1.53
N PHE A 34 -3.27 2.99 -0.77
CA PHE A 34 -3.33 2.91 0.68
C PHE A 34 -2.06 3.52 1.25
N GLN A 35 -2.22 4.59 2.01
CA GLN A 35 -1.09 5.39 2.49
C GLN A 35 -1.29 5.96 3.88
N LEU A 36 -0.19 6.08 4.63
CA LEU A 36 -0.19 6.92 5.82
C LEU A 36 -0.17 8.40 5.42
N ARG A 37 -0.94 9.19 6.15
CA ARG A 37 -0.99 10.65 6.08
C ARG A 37 -0.48 11.25 7.38
N GLY A 38 -0.12 12.53 7.35
CA GLY A 38 0.35 13.28 8.52
C GLY A 38 1.86 13.53 8.51
N MET A 39 2.38 13.92 9.68
CA MET A 39 3.79 14.23 9.94
C MET A 39 4.31 13.30 11.05
N PRO A 40 5.64 13.19 11.27
CA PRO A 40 6.18 12.52 12.44
C PRO A 40 5.47 12.97 13.73
N GLY A 41 5.11 12.03 14.61
CA GLY A 41 4.29 12.32 15.79
C GLY A 41 2.76 12.19 15.60
N GLY A 42 2.28 12.27 14.36
CA GLY A 42 0.86 12.39 14.05
C GLY A 42 0.40 11.57 12.83
N PHE A 43 1.13 10.53 12.45
CA PHE A 43 0.74 9.68 11.34
C PHE A 43 -0.59 8.97 11.60
N TYR A 44 -1.40 8.84 10.56
CA TYR A 44 -2.66 8.10 10.57
C TYR A 44 -2.95 7.50 9.19
N TYR A 45 -3.74 6.43 9.17
CA TYR A 45 -4.21 5.81 7.93
C TYR A 45 -5.66 6.25 7.67
N PRO A 46 -5.94 7.01 6.58
CA PRO A 46 -7.29 7.52 6.28
C PRO A 46 -8.21 6.47 5.65
N GLY A 47 -7.67 5.34 5.20
CA GLY A 47 -8.38 4.36 4.37
C GLY A 47 -7.93 4.39 2.90
N PRO A 48 -8.64 3.67 2.01
CA PRO A 48 -8.37 3.66 0.57
C PRO A 48 -8.62 5.03 -0.06
N GLU A 49 -7.70 5.45 -0.92
CA GLU A 49 -7.79 6.71 -1.68
C GLU A 49 -7.70 6.43 -3.18
N ASN A 50 -8.34 7.27 -4.00
CA ASN A 50 -8.24 7.15 -5.46
C ASN A 50 -6.90 7.74 -5.93
N LEU A 51 -6.09 6.94 -6.63
CA LEU A 51 -4.78 7.35 -7.16
C LEU A 51 -4.90 8.54 -8.12
N GLY A 52 -6.02 8.66 -8.83
CA GLY A 52 -6.31 9.76 -9.76
C GLY A 52 -7.02 10.97 -9.13
N ALA A 53 -7.50 10.89 -7.89
CA ALA A 53 -8.13 12.02 -7.21
C ALA A 53 -7.08 12.73 -6.35
N THR A 54 -6.34 13.66 -6.96
CA THR A 54 -5.45 14.55 -6.21
C THR A 54 -6.29 15.58 -5.45
N GLN A 55 -6.68 15.27 -4.22
CA GLN A 55 -6.96 16.29 -3.22
C GLN A 55 -5.65 16.55 -2.44
N ASP A 56 -5.32 17.83 -2.30
CA ASP A 56 -4.20 18.43 -1.55
C ASP A 56 -3.13 17.45 -1.01
N GLY A 57 -1.99 17.38 -1.71
CA GLY A 57 -0.85 16.54 -1.33
C GLY A 57 -0.97 15.09 -1.79
N GLY A 58 -1.35 14.86 -3.05
CA GLY A 58 -1.39 13.53 -3.67
C GLY A 58 -0.08 12.73 -3.49
N PRO A 59 -0.10 11.42 -3.77
CA PRO A 59 1.08 10.58 -3.60
C PRO A 59 2.23 11.15 -4.40
N GLY A 60 3.42 11.25 -3.77
CA GLY A 60 4.61 11.83 -4.40
C GLY A 60 4.98 11.15 -5.72
N GLU A 61 5.99 11.67 -6.42
CA GLU A 61 6.44 11.05 -7.67
C GLU A 61 6.80 9.57 -7.48
N LEU A 62 6.25 8.69 -8.33
CA LEU A 62 6.55 7.27 -8.30
C LEU A 62 8.00 7.01 -8.68
N ARG A 63 8.75 6.39 -7.77
CA ARG A 63 10.15 6.02 -8.01
C ARG A 63 10.31 4.55 -8.40
N ASP A 64 9.56 3.68 -7.75
CA ASP A 64 9.68 2.23 -7.96
C ASP A 64 8.39 1.50 -7.54
N LYS A 65 8.12 0.35 -8.15
CA LYS A 65 7.00 -0.54 -7.81
C LYS A 65 7.48 -1.97 -7.70
N LEU A 66 7.15 -2.61 -6.59
CA LEU A 66 7.31 -4.05 -6.41
C LEU A 66 5.94 -4.70 -6.51
N GLU A 67 5.75 -5.59 -7.48
CA GLU A 67 4.57 -6.43 -7.54
C GLU A 67 4.51 -7.34 -6.33
N ALA A 68 3.49 -7.16 -5.50
CA ALA A 68 3.32 -7.86 -4.24
C ALA A 68 2.26 -8.97 -4.33
N GLY A 69 1.29 -8.85 -5.25
CA GLY A 69 0.28 -9.88 -5.41
C GLY A 69 -0.77 -9.55 -6.47
N GLU A 70 -1.71 -10.47 -6.62
CA GLU A 70 -2.92 -10.27 -7.42
C GLU A 70 -4.13 -10.34 -6.49
N VAL A 71 -5.00 -9.34 -6.61
CA VAL A 71 -6.28 -9.34 -5.91
C VAL A 71 -7.33 -9.78 -6.91
N GLY A 72 -7.80 -11.02 -6.73
CA GLY A 72 -8.85 -11.61 -7.55
C GLY A 72 -10.16 -10.86 -7.37
N VAL A 73 -10.69 -10.32 -8.46
CA VAL A 73 -12.09 -9.89 -8.52
C VAL A 73 -12.91 -11.16 -8.67
N ASP A 74 -13.51 -11.62 -7.57
CA ASP A 74 -14.60 -12.59 -7.69
C ASP A 74 -15.75 -11.87 -8.42
N GLU A 75 -16.29 -12.47 -9.49
CA GLU A 75 -17.42 -11.91 -10.27
C GLU A 75 -18.61 -11.51 -9.39
N SER A 76 -18.71 -12.10 -8.20
CA SER A 76 -19.80 -11.87 -7.25
C SER A 76 -19.50 -10.80 -6.17
N ALA A 77 -18.24 -10.43 -5.94
CA ALA A 77 -17.82 -9.53 -4.85
C ALA A 77 -17.20 -8.20 -5.33
N GLY A 78 -16.76 -8.12 -6.58
CA GLY A 78 -16.28 -6.89 -7.20
C GLY A 78 -14.95 -6.36 -6.62
N THR A 79 -14.39 -5.33 -7.27
CA THR A 79 -13.17 -4.62 -6.85
C THR A 79 -13.29 -4.06 -5.43
N GLN A 80 -14.51 -3.77 -4.97
CA GLN A 80 -14.75 -3.23 -3.64
C GLN A 80 -14.43 -4.23 -2.53
N ALA A 81 -14.82 -5.50 -2.64
CA ALA A 81 -14.53 -6.49 -1.59
C ALA A 81 -13.02 -6.75 -1.42
N ALA A 82 -12.28 -6.69 -2.54
CA ALA A 82 -10.83 -6.74 -2.57
C ALA A 82 -10.21 -5.55 -1.81
N VAL A 83 -10.69 -4.33 -2.11
CA VAL A 83 -10.25 -3.09 -1.44
C VAL A 83 -10.61 -3.12 0.05
N ASP A 84 -11.82 -3.52 0.42
CA ASP A 84 -12.30 -3.61 1.80
C ASP A 84 -11.49 -4.63 2.60
N LYS A 85 -11.10 -5.75 1.99
CA LYS A 85 -10.24 -6.76 2.62
C LYS A 85 -8.85 -6.18 2.91
N ILE A 86 -8.26 -5.47 1.95
CA ILE A 86 -6.94 -4.83 2.13
C ILE A 86 -7.04 -3.73 3.20
N ASP A 87 -8.05 -2.87 3.10
CA ASP A 87 -8.30 -1.79 4.05
C ASP A 87 -8.49 -2.32 5.49
N GLY A 88 -9.29 -3.37 5.66
CA GLY A 88 -9.51 -4.00 6.97
C GLY A 88 -8.24 -4.55 7.59
N ILE A 89 -7.33 -5.09 6.77
CA ILE A 89 -6.02 -5.57 7.24
C ILE A 89 -5.11 -4.39 7.60
N LEU A 90 -5.03 -3.38 6.74
CA LEU A 90 -4.16 -2.22 6.92
C LEU A 90 -4.59 -1.31 8.08
N LYS A 91 -5.89 -1.23 8.39
CA LYS A 91 -6.42 -0.59 9.61
C LYS A 91 -5.96 -1.26 10.90
N GLY A 92 -5.64 -2.56 10.82
CA GLY A 92 -5.14 -3.33 11.97
C GLY A 92 -3.63 -3.21 12.19
N VAL A 93 -2.90 -2.51 11.32
CA VAL A 93 -1.46 -2.29 11.47
C VAL A 93 -1.23 -1.12 12.42
N ASP A 94 -0.37 -1.32 13.42
CA ASP A 94 -0.05 -0.28 14.38
C ASP A 94 0.73 0.85 13.70
N VAL A 95 0.22 2.07 13.84
CA VAL A 95 0.90 3.28 13.36
C VAL A 95 1.70 3.86 14.51
N VAL A 96 3.03 3.83 14.40
CA VAL A 96 3.90 4.41 15.42
C VAL A 96 3.75 5.93 15.38
N LYS A 97 3.41 6.53 16.52
CA LYS A 97 3.23 7.99 16.68
C LYS A 97 4.47 8.68 17.26
N ASP A 98 5.62 8.03 17.21
CA ASP A 98 6.88 8.59 17.68
C ASP A 98 7.45 9.53 16.60
N GLU A 99 7.76 10.77 16.99
CA GLU A 99 8.39 11.78 16.13
C GLU A 99 9.80 11.36 15.67
N SER A 100 10.43 10.45 16.41
CA SER A 100 11.79 9.94 16.16
C SER A 100 11.83 8.77 15.19
N ALA A 101 10.66 8.26 14.76
CA ALA A 101 10.56 7.06 13.94
C ALA A 101 10.89 7.35 12.47
N ALA A 102 12.19 7.37 12.14
CA ALA A 102 12.70 7.56 10.78
C ALA A 102 12.25 6.49 9.76
N TRP A 103 11.63 5.40 10.22
CA TRP A 103 11.21 4.26 9.39
C TRP A 103 9.74 3.87 9.55
N ASN A 104 8.88 4.82 9.95
CA ASN A 104 7.49 4.52 10.28
C ASN A 104 6.68 4.01 9.07
N CYS A 105 6.79 4.68 7.92
CA CYS A 105 6.04 4.30 6.72
C CYS A 105 6.51 2.94 6.16
N GLN A 106 7.82 2.66 6.24
CA GLN A 106 8.38 1.39 5.81
C GLN A 106 8.03 0.25 6.77
N ASN A 107 8.05 0.49 8.09
CA ASN A 107 7.60 -0.48 9.08
C ASN A 107 6.12 -0.82 8.90
N TRP A 108 5.27 0.19 8.76
CA TRP A 108 3.85 -0.01 8.49
C TRP A 108 3.62 -0.81 7.20
N ALA A 109 4.36 -0.50 6.13
CA ALA A 109 4.28 -1.27 4.89
C ALA A 109 4.78 -2.71 5.06
N LEU A 110 5.82 -2.96 5.86
CA LEU A 110 6.32 -4.31 6.14
C LEU A 110 5.33 -5.14 6.95
N GLU A 111 4.77 -4.55 8.00
CA GLU A 111 3.78 -5.21 8.84
C GLU A 111 2.49 -5.47 8.06
N GLY A 112 2.02 -4.48 7.30
CA GLY A 112 0.90 -4.63 6.38
C GLY A 112 1.14 -5.74 5.35
N PHE A 113 2.35 -5.82 4.78
CA PHE A 113 2.73 -6.87 3.84
C PHE A 113 2.66 -8.27 4.47
N GLU A 114 3.18 -8.45 5.68
CA GLU A 114 3.14 -9.73 6.38
C GLU A 114 1.70 -10.15 6.73
N LEU A 115 0.83 -9.20 7.10
CA LEU A 115 -0.59 -9.49 7.34
C LEU A 115 -1.33 -9.83 6.04
N LEU A 116 -1.08 -9.08 4.96
CA LEU A 116 -1.66 -9.35 3.64
C LEU A 116 -1.20 -10.70 3.08
N LYS A 117 0.05 -11.08 3.35
CA LYS A 117 0.60 -12.41 3.03
C LYS A 117 -0.11 -13.51 3.81
N LYS A 118 -0.30 -13.34 5.12
CA LYS A 118 -1.10 -14.29 5.95
C LYS A 118 -2.54 -14.42 5.46
N ALA A 119 -3.12 -13.34 4.93
CA ALA A 119 -4.47 -13.31 4.37
C ALA A 119 -4.58 -13.87 2.94
N GLY A 120 -3.46 -14.30 2.35
CA GLY A 120 -3.39 -14.86 0.98
C GLY A 120 -3.62 -13.83 -0.12
N VAL A 121 -3.44 -12.54 0.16
CA VAL A 121 -3.58 -11.45 -0.84
C VAL A 121 -2.27 -11.21 -1.58
N VAL A 122 -1.15 -11.41 -0.90
CA VAL A 122 0.21 -11.23 -1.41
C VAL A 122 0.81 -12.58 -1.79
N TYR A 123 1.70 -12.58 -2.79
CA TYR A 123 2.38 -13.79 -3.22
C TYR A 123 3.21 -14.42 -2.09
N GLY A 124 2.96 -15.69 -1.82
CA GLY A 124 3.65 -16.43 -0.74
C GLY A 124 5.18 -16.53 -0.93
N HIS A 125 5.65 -16.47 -2.18
CA HIS A 125 7.08 -16.57 -2.53
C HIS A 125 7.87 -15.30 -2.20
N LEU A 126 7.22 -14.16 -1.97
CA LEU A 126 7.90 -12.94 -1.55
C LEU A 126 8.31 -13.06 -0.09
N GLY A 127 9.61 -13.07 0.16
CA GLY A 127 10.18 -13.11 1.52
C GLY A 127 10.15 -11.72 2.16
N GLY A 128 9.70 -11.64 3.43
CA GLY A 128 9.68 -10.37 4.18
C GLY A 128 11.06 -9.70 4.27
N GLU A 129 12.15 -10.48 4.36
CA GLU A 129 13.51 -9.93 4.29
C GLU A 129 13.86 -9.33 2.93
N GLY A 130 13.37 -9.92 1.84
CA GLY A 130 13.55 -9.40 0.48
C GLY A 130 12.80 -8.08 0.29
N VAL A 131 11.55 -8.01 0.77
CA VAL A 131 10.77 -6.77 0.76
C VAL A 131 11.42 -5.71 1.65
N ARG A 132 11.88 -6.09 2.85
CA ARG A 132 12.62 -5.20 3.76
C ARG A 132 13.90 -4.66 3.14
N GLY A 133 14.64 -5.53 2.46
CA GLY A 133 15.84 -5.15 1.71
C GLY A 133 15.52 -4.21 0.55
N TRP A 134 14.44 -4.49 -0.17
CA TRP A 134 13.96 -3.61 -1.23
C TRP A 134 13.53 -2.26 -0.66
N LEU A 135 12.82 -2.19 0.47
CA LEU A 135 12.36 -0.94 1.09
C LEU A 135 13.47 -0.03 1.65
N LYS A 136 14.67 -0.56 1.89
CA LYS A 136 15.82 0.30 2.20
C LYS A 136 16.15 1.13 0.96
N GLU A 137 16.14 2.45 1.12
CA GLU A 137 16.58 3.36 0.06
C GLU A 137 18.02 3.04 -0.36
N ARG A 138 18.28 3.11 -1.67
CA ARG A 138 19.62 3.20 -2.25
C ARG A 138 19.84 4.62 -2.72
#